data_AF-A0AAE3ICE1-F1
#
_entry.id   AF-A0AAE3ICE1-F1
#
_cell.length_a   1.000
_cell.length_b   1.000
_cell.length_c   1.000
_cell.angle_alpha   90.00
_cell.angle_beta   90.00
_cell.angle_gamma   90.00
#
_symmetry.space_group_name_H-M   'P 1'
#
loop_
_entity.id
_entity.type
_entity.pdbx_description
1 polymer ?
#
loop_
_entity_poly.entity_id
_entity_poly.type
_entity_poly.pdbx_seq_one_letter_code
_entity_poly.pdbx_strand_id
1 'polypeptide(L)'
;MTSPAVRAVFVAAVLLLSVTTSPAVADNGARAELGAETFAQSELDPDSVVLDLTLEPDGTAIWSVSYRVELATDNETRAFEQLQADIEQNTTTYTAAFRDRMERTARTAENATGRSMAIENLSVSTDVESVQQYGTVTYRFRWTNFSAVDGETIRAGDALAGFFLEEDSRLVITWPEGYDADTVSPTPDDRRDRTAVWQGPIEFGPEGPQVVASPASSFPTLAVVGVAAVLVIGVAAGLWWWRARKEQPADATGPTDETLAETGPGDTSGASKSEPDEELLSNEERVLRLLDEQGGRVKQQEVAAEFDWTDAKTSQVVKTLREDGRVEVFRLGRENVLVDPDESEL
;
A
#
# COMPACT_ATOMS: atom_id res chain seq x y z
N MET A 1 -51.87 19.93 -26.04
CA MET A 1 -51.67 21.35 -26.42
C MET A 1 -51.11 22.08 -25.22
N THR A 2 -49.78 22.31 -25.22
CA THR A 2 -49.06 23.53 -24.80
C THR A 2 -47.57 23.18 -24.70
N SER A 3 -46.76 23.89 -25.49
CA SER A 3 -45.35 23.65 -25.81
C SER A 3 -44.37 23.70 -24.62
N PRO A 4 -43.16 23.11 -24.79
CA PRO A 4 -42.05 23.19 -23.84
C PRO A 4 -41.34 24.55 -23.90
N ALA A 5 -40.96 25.06 -22.73
CA ALA A 5 -40.16 26.27 -22.60
C ALA A 5 -38.68 25.95 -22.85
N VAL A 6 -38.22 26.38 -24.02
CA VAL A 6 -36.82 26.57 -24.40
C VAL A 6 -36.14 27.43 -23.33
N ARG A 7 -35.11 26.91 -22.66
CA ARG A 7 -34.17 27.73 -21.88
C ARG A 7 -32.94 27.97 -22.73
N ALA A 8 -32.83 29.21 -23.17
CA ALA A 8 -31.73 29.76 -23.94
C ALA A 8 -30.45 29.83 -23.09
N VAL A 9 -29.34 29.43 -23.70
CA VAL A 9 -27.98 29.67 -23.23
C VAL A 9 -27.72 31.17 -23.25
N PHE A 10 -27.33 31.72 -22.09
CA PHE A 10 -26.95 33.13 -21.93
C PHE A 10 -25.45 33.28 -22.19
N VAL A 11 -25.11 33.97 -23.27
CA VAL A 11 -23.78 34.57 -23.50
C VAL A 11 -23.88 36.05 -23.11
N ALA A 12 -23.17 36.46 -22.05
CA ALA A 12 -22.60 37.81 -21.86
C ALA A 12 -22.21 38.05 -20.38
N ALA A 13 -20.97 38.50 -20.13
CA ALA A 13 -20.68 39.92 -19.86
C ALA A 13 -19.37 40.07 -19.07
N VAL A 14 -18.39 40.71 -19.73
CA VAL A 14 -17.23 41.34 -19.10
C VAL A 14 -17.71 42.45 -18.16
N LEU A 15 -17.35 42.38 -16.88
CA LEU A 15 -17.55 43.47 -15.92
C LEU A 15 -16.25 43.73 -15.12
N LEU A 16 -15.60 44.83 -15.50
CA LEU A 16 -14.62 45.57 -14.71
C LEU A 16 -15.27 46.10 -13.42
N LEU A 17 -14.82 45.66 -12.24
CA LEU A 17 -15.12 46.32 -10.96
C LEU A 17 -13.89 46.36 -10.04
N SER A 18 -13.29 47.55 -10.01
CA SER A 18 -12.78 48.28 -8.85
C SER A 18 -12.23 47.52 -7.64
N VAL A 19 -10.90 47.50 -7.51
CA VAL A 19 -10.17 47.15 -6.29
C VAL A 19 -10.48 48.16 -5.18
N THR A 20 -11.04 47.68 -4.07
CA THR A 20 -10.95 48.35 -2.76
C THR A 20 -10.10 47.48 -1.85
N THR A 21 -8.88 47.94 -1.56
CA THR A 21 -7.93 47.29 -0.67
C THR A 21 -8.36 47.51 0.79
N SER A 22 -8.72 46.43 1.49
CA SER A 22 -8.69 46.37 2.95
C SER A 22 -7.65 45.32 3.35
N PRO A 23 -6.75 45.59 4.33
CA PRO A 23 -5.77 44.62 4.76
C PRO A 23 -6.44 43.64 5.73
N ALA A 24 -6.82 42.46 5.24
CA ALA A 24 -7.14 41.34 6.11
C ALA A 24 -5.84 40.63 6.51
N VAL A 25 -5.70 40.41 7.81
CA VAL A 25 -4.59 39.73 8.47
C VAL A 25 -4.41 38.35 7.85
N ALA A 26 -3.18 38.08 7.36
CA ALA A 26 -2.80 36.79 6.82
C ALA A 26 -2.73 35.75 7.95
N ASP A 27 -3.71 34.85 7.99
CA ASP A 27 -3.57 33.57 8.66
C ASP A 27 -2.98 32.59 7.64
N ASN A 28 -1.70 32.26 7.83
CA ASN A 28 -0.91 31.46 6.92
C ASN A 28 -1.28 29.98 7.11
N GLY A 29 -2.31 29.55 6.37
CA GLY A 29 -2.71 28.16 6.24
C GLY A 29 -3.12 27.88 4.80
N ALA A 30 -2.22 28.14 3.85
CA ALA A 30 -2.39 27.71 2.47
C ALA A 30 -2.34 26.17 2.42
N ARG A 31 -3.48 25.53 2.70
CA ARG A 31 -3.72 24.12 2.38
C ARG A 31 -3.80 24.03 0.86
N ALA A 32 -3.07 23.07 0.29
CA ALA A 32 -3.07 22.83 -1.14
C ALA A 32 -4.41 22.21 -1.54
N GLU A 33 -5.39 23.05 -1.88
CA GLU A 33 -6.66 22.63 -2.49
C GLU A 33 -6.37 22.15 -3.92
N LEU A 34 -6.01 20.88 -4.04
CA LEU A 34 -5.64 20.26 -5.31
C LEU A 34 -6.76 19.43 -5.97
N GLY A 35 -7.96 19.39 -5.39
CA GLY A 35 -9.13 18.77 -6.02
C GLY A 35 -9.93 19.79 -6.84
N ALA A 36 -10.86 20.48 -6.18
CA ALA A 36 -12.04 21.06 -6.84
C ALA A 36 -11.88 22.50 -7.34
N GLU A 37 -11.22 23.36 -6.56
CA GLU A 37 -11.40 24.80 -6.73
C GLU A 37 -10.75 25.38 -8.00
N THR A 38 -9.82 24.67 -8.63
CA THR A 38 -9.10 25.21 -9.79
C THR A 38 -9.65 24.74 -11.15
N PHE A 39 -10.55 23.74 -11.22
CA PHE A 39 -11.31 23.45 -12.46
C PHE A 39 -12.65 24.18 -12.51
N ALA A 40 -13.15 24.66 -11.37
CA ALA A 40 -14.33 25.53 -11.30
C ALA A 40 -14.20 26.87 -12.07
N GLN A 41 -13.05 27.16 -12.69
CA GLN A 41 -12.86 28.30 -13.60
C GLN A 41 -12.70 27.91 -15.08
N SER A 42 -12.75 26.62 -15.43
CA SER A 42 -12.84 26.16 -16.82
C SER A 42 -14.31 25.84 -17.12
N GLU A 43 -14.81 26.21 -18.30
CA GLU A 43 -16.20 26.00 -18.77
C GLU A 43 -16.66 24.53 -18.88
N LEU A 44 -15.92 23.60 -18.26
CA LEU A 44 -16.17 22.17 -18.27
C LEU A 44 -16.59 21.74 -16.88
N ASP A 45 -17.83 21.27 -16.78
CA ASP A 45 -18.42 20.67 -15.58
C ASP A 45 -18.45 19.14 -15.83
N PRO A 46 -17.36 18.42 -15.51
CA PRO A 46 -17.24 17.00 -15.81
C PRO A 46 -18.02 16.14 -14.83
N ASP A 47 -18.70 15.11 -15.33
CA ASP A 47 -19.38 14.11 -14.52
C ASP A 47 -18.41 13.16 -13.80
N SER A 48 -17.17 13.01 -14.31
CA SER A 48 -16.12 12.32 -13.57
C SER A 48 -14.71 12.73 -14.00
N VAL A 49 -13.77 12.65 -13.05
CA VAL A 49 -12.35 12.94 -13.29
C VAL A 49 -11.49 11.72 -12.98
N VAL A 50 -10.67 11.32 -13.93
CA VAL A 50 -9.70 10.23 -13.74
C VAL A 50 -8.29 10.79 -13.76
N LEU A 51 -7.58 10.62 -12.65
CA LEU A 51 -6.18 10.97 -12.50
C LEU A 51 -5.36 9.69 -12.61
N ASP A 52 -4.76 9.44 -13.77
CA ASP A 52 -3.87 8.31 -13.98
C ASP A 52 -2.41 8.75 -13.87
N LEU A 53 -1.68 8.09 -12.98
CA LEU A 53 -0.28 8.30 -12.66
C LEU A 53 0.49 7.02 -12.96
N THR A 54 1.37 7.06 -13.97
CA THR A 54 2.31 5.96 -14.22
C THR A 54 3.71 6.38 -13.77
N LEU A 55 4.25 5.67 -12.79
CA LEU A 55 5.60 5.90 -12.26
C LEU A 55 6.65 5.31 -13.21
N GLU A 56 7.75 6.04 -13.42
CA GLU A 56 8.94 5.57 -14.14
C GLU A 56 10.10 5.28 -13.15
N PRO A 57 11.01 4.34 -13.46
CA PRO A 57 12.14 3.98 -12.59
C PRO A 57 13.10 5.13 -12.22
N ASP A 58 13.14 6.18 -13.04
CA ASP A 58 13.98 7.36 -12.82
C ASP A 58 13.34 8.39 -11.87
N GLY A 59 12.14 8.10 -11.37
CA GLY A 59 11.38 8.98 -10.48
C GLY A 59 10.47 9.97 -11.22
N THR A 60 10.47 9.99 -12.55
CA THR A 60 9.47 10.72 -13.34
C THR A 60 8.11 10.04 -13.20
N ALA A 61 7.05 10.83 -13.26
CA ALA A 61 5.70 10.29 -13.41
C ALA A 61 5.04 10.82 -14.68
N ILE A 62 4.42 9.92 -15.44
CA ILE A 62 3.56 10.26 -16.56
C ILE A 62 2.15 10.43 -16.01
N TRP A 63 1.63 11.65 -16.11
CA TRP A 63 0.29 12.00 -15.68
C TRP A 63 -0.65 12.04 -16.87
N SER A 64 -1.85 11.50 -16.68
CA SER A 64 -2.98 11.64 -17.60
C SER A 64 -4.20 12.03 -16.78
N VAL A 65 -4.71 13.25 -16.99
CA VAL A 65 -5.92 13.75 -16.32
C VAL A 65 -7.05 13.81 -17.34
N SER A 66 -8.06 12.99 -17.12
CA SER A 66 -9.19 12.81 -18.04
C SER A 66 -10.48 13.35 -17.42
N TYR A 67 -11.05 14.38 -18.04
CA TYR A 67 -12.36 14.93 -17.73
C TYR A 67 -13.39 14.24 -18.61
N ARG A 68 -14.35 13.55 -18.01
CA ARG A 68 -15.41 12.84 -18.74
C ARG A 68 -16.72 13.56 -18.53
N VAL A 69 -17.40 13.85 -19.63
CA VAL A 69 -18.71 14.51 -19.67
C VAL A 69 -19.71 13.54 -20.30
N GLU A 70 -20.85 13.33 -19.66
CA GLU A 70 -21.96 12.55 -20.18
C GLU A 70 -22.63 13.31 -21.33
N LEU A 71 -22.86 12.62 -22.44
CA LEU A 71 -23.46 13.14 -23.67
C LEU A 71 -24.85 12.50 -23.85
N ALA A 72 -25.70 12.66 -22.85
CA ALA A 72 -27.03 12.05 -22.78
C ALA A 72 -27.98 12.57 -23.88
N THR A 73 -27.74 13.78 -24.37
CA THR A 73 -28.57 14.46 -25.38
C THR A 73 -27.76 14.86 -26.61
N ASP A 74 -28.43 14.92 -27.77
CA ASP A 74 -27.85 15.46 -29.01
C ASP A 74 -27.29 16.89 -28.84
N ASN A 75 -27.80 17.64 -27.86
CA ASN A 75 -27.34 18.98 -27.57
C ASN A 75 -25.98 18.98 -26.85
N GLU A 76 -25.81 18.10 -25.85
CA GLU A 76 -24.53 17.90 -25.17
C GLU A 76 -23.48 17.36 -26.13
N THR A 77 -23.83 16.37 -26.97
CA THR A 77 -22.93 15.86 -28.01
C THR A 77 -22.45 16.97 -28.93
N ARG A 78 -23.37 17.79 -29.46
CA ARG A 78 -23.01 18.93 -30.33
C ARG A 78 -22.17 19.99 -29.61
N ALA A 79 -22.41 20.23 -28.33
CA ALA A 79 -21.62 21.16 -27.54
C ALA A 79 -20.19 20.63 -27.33
N PHE A 80 -20.05 19.34 -27.03
CA PHE A 80 -18.75 18.70 -26.87
C PHE A 80 -17.96 18.62 -28.19
N GLU A 81 -18.62 18.31 -29.30
CA GLU A 81 -17.99 18.34 -30.64
C GLU A 81 -17.43 19.72 -31.00
N GLN A 82 -18.12 20.80 -30.60
CA GLN A 82 -17.63 22.17 -30.78
C GLN A 82 -16.41 22.45 -29.90
N LEU A 83 -16.44 22.03 -28.64
CA LEU A 83 -15.29 22.12 -27.74
C LEU A 83 -14.08 21.36 -28.30
N GLN A 84 -14.29 20.13 -28.79
CA GLN A 84 -13.25 19.33 -29.44
C GLN A 84 -12.63 20.11 -30.60
N ALA A 85 -13.46 20.63 -31.52
CA ALA A 85 -12.98 21.41 -32.65
C ALA A 85 -12.21 22.67 -32.21
N ASP A 86 -12.61 23.30 -31.11
CA ASP A 86 -11.90 24.46 -30.57
C ASP A 86 -10.56 24.08 -29.94
N ILE A 87 -10.49 23.00 -29.15
CA ILE A 87 -9.24 22.48 -28.57
C ILE A 87 -8.24 22.07 -29.67
N GLU A 88 -8.73 21.44 -30.74
CA GLU A 88 -7.90 21.04 -31.89
C GLU A 88 -7.33 22.25 -32.64
N GLN A 89 -8.08 23.36 -32.73
CA GLN A 89 -7.64 24.58 -33.39
C GLN A 89 -6.77 25.47 -32.49
N ASN A 90 -7.01 25.44 -31.18
CA ASN A 90 -6.42 26.35 -30.19
C ASN A 90 -5.62 25.61 -29.10
N THR A 91 -5.01 24.47 -29.44
CA THR A 91 -4.32 23.56 -28.49
C THR A 91 -3.32 24.26 -27.56
N THR A 92 -2.56 25.23 -28.09
CA THR A 92 -1.57 25.98 -27.30
C THR A 92 -2.19 26.78 -26.17
N THR A 93 -3.39 27.33 -26.37
CA THR A 93 -4.10 28.12 -25.35
C THR A 93 -4.52 27.24 -24.18
N TYR A 94 -5.14 26.09 -24.47
CA TYR A 94 -5.57 25.11 -23.47
C TYR A 94 -4.40 24.52 -22.69
N THR A 95 -3.33 24.15 -23.40
CA THR A 95 -2.13 23.61 -22.75
C THR A 95 -1.39 24.66 -21.93
N ALA A 96 -1.32 25.93 -22.34
CA ALA A 96 -0.67 26.98 -21.55
C ALA A 96 -1.37 27.21 -20.20
N ALA A 97 -2.70 27.34 -20.20
CA ALA A 97 -3.46 27.53 -18.97
C ALA A 97 -3.30 26.35 -18.00
N PHE A 98 -3.37 25.12 -18.53
CA PHE A 98 -3.18 23.90 -17.73
C PHE A 98 -1.74 23.77 -17.20
N ARG A 99 -0.74 24.11 -18.02
CA ARG A 99 0.68 24.14 -17.63
C ARG A 99 0.91 25.08 -16.45
N ASP A 100 0.42 26.32 -16.54
CA ASP A 100 0.61 27.32 -15.49
C ASP A 100 0.04 26.84 -14.15
N ARG A 101 -1.09 26.12 -14.17
CA ARG A 101 -1.65 25.50 -12.96
C ARG A 101 -0.73 24.40 -12.43
N MET A 102 -0.36 23.43 -13.26
CA MET A 102 0.46 22.30 -12.83
C MET A 102 1.85 22.72 -12.38
N GLU A 103 2.43 23.77 -12.96
CA GLU A 103 3.70 24.32 -12.50
C GLU A 103 3.59 24.92 -11.09
N ARG A 104 2.46 25.55 -10.72
CA ARG A 104 2.26 26.01 -9.34
C ARG A 104 2.18 24.83 -8.38
N THR A 105 1.46 23.77 -8.75
CA THR A 105 1.39 22.53 -7.97
C THR A 105 2.78 21.92 -7.78
N ALA A 106 3.55 21.79 -8.86
CA ALA A 106 4.91 21.26 -8.81
C ALA A 106 5.82 22.11 -7.94
N ARG A 107 5.73 23.45 -7.98
CA ARG A 107 6.51 24.34 -7.10
C ARG A 107 6.15 24.16 -5.62
N THR A 108 4.89 23.93 -5.29
CA THR A 108 4.48 23.64 -3.91
C THR A 108 5.12 22.34 -3.42
N ALA A 109 5.07 21.27 -4.24
CA ALA A 109 5.72 20.00 -3.92
C ALA A 109 7.25 20.11 -3.85
N GLU A 110 7.88 20.86 -4.75
CA GLU A 110 9.32 21.14 -4.75
C GLU A 110 9.74 21.83 -3.44
N ASN A 111 8.99 22.84 -3.00
CA ASN A 111 9.27 23.54 -1.74
C ASN A 111 9.09 22.65 -0.51
N ALA A 112 8.10 21.75 -0.53
CA ALA A 112 7.83 20.83 0.57
C ALA A 112 8.85 19.69 0.68
N THR A 113 9.31 19.18 -0.47
CA THR A 113 10.17 17.98 -0.56
C THR A 113 11.65 18.31 -0.74
N GLY A 114 11.98 19.54 -1.16
CA GLY A 114 13.34 19.97 -1.48
C GLY A 114 13.89 19.40 -2.79
N ARG A 115 13.03 18.81 -3.65
CA ARG A 115 13.41 18.21 -4.93
C ARG A 115 13.03 19.11 -6.09
N SER A 116 13.96 19.38 -7.00
CA SER A 116 13.67 20.17 -8.20
C SER A 116 12.74 19.39 -9.13
N MET A 117 11.60 19.96 -9.47
CA MET A 117 10.55 19.31 -10.27
C MET A 117 10.19 20.16 -11.48
N ALA A 118 9.85 19.52 -12.60
CA ALA A 118 9.41 20.22 -13.80
C ALA A 118 8.24 19.51 -14.49
N ILE A 119 7.39 20.31 -15.14
CA ILE A 119 6.30 19.83 -15.98
C ILE A 119 6.71 19.91 -17.46
N GLU A 120 6.78 18.76 -18.12
CA GLU A 120 7.28 18.63 -19.49
C GLU A 120 6.27 17.94 -20.41
N ASN A 121 6.43 18.15 -21.72
CA ASN A 121 5.69 17.45 -22.77
C ASN A 121 4.15 17.43 -22.57
N LEU A 122 3.59 18.55 -22.12
CA LEU A 122 2.14 18.69 -21.96
C LEU A 122 1.44 18.67 -23.32
N SER A 123 0.45 17.81 -23.44
CA SER A 123 -0.48 17.73 -24.56
C SER A 123 -1.92 17.63 -24.07
N VAL A 124 -2.87 17.93 -24.95
CA VAL A 124 -4.29 17.74 -24.75
C VAL A 124 -4.86 16.96 -25.94
N SER A 125 -5.78 16.04 -25.67
CA SER A 125 -6.51 15.28 -26.68
C SER A 125 -7.97 15.13 -26.26
N THR A 126 -8.85 15.01 -27.23
CA THR A 126 -10.28 14.79 -27.02
C THR A 126 -10.72 13.50 -27.70
N ASP A 127 -11.70 12.82 -27.11
CA ASP A 127 -12.32 11.63 -27.67
C ASP A 127 -13.83 11.62 -27.39
N VAL A 128 -14.61 11.03 -28.30
CA VAL A 128 -16.06 10.86 -28.15
C VAL A 128 -16.39 9.38 -28.26
N GLU A 129 -16.82 8.80 -27.15
CA GLU A 129 -17.21 7.40 -27.06
C GLU A 129 -18.71 7.27 -27.31
N SER A 130 -19.12 7.12 -28.56
CA SER A 130 -20.56 7.11 -28.92
C SER A 130 -21.37 5.97 -28.29
N VAL A 131 -20.72 4.84 -27.95
CA VAL A 131 -21.39 3.70 -27.31
C VAL A 131 -21.66 3.97 -25.83
N GLN A 132 -20.70 4.58 -25.14
CA GLN A 132 -20.82 4.91 -23.73
C GLN A 132 -21.48 6.28 -23.51
N GLN A 133 -21.68 7.05 -24.57
CA GLN A 133 -22.21 8.41 -24.55
C GLN A 133 -21.38 9.33 -23.65
N TYR A 134 -20.05 9.27 -23.78
CA TYR A 134 -19.13 10.17 -23.06
C TYR A 134 -18.22 10.92 -24.03
N GLY A 135 -17.99 12.20 -23.73
CA GLY A 135 -16.89 12.97 -24.27
C GLY A 135 -15.76 13.03 -23.24
N THR A 136 -14.53 12.77 -23.65
CA THR A 136 -13.36 12.81 -22.76
C THR A 136 -12.33 13.83 -23.23
N VAL A 137 -11.94 14.77 -22.36
CA VAL A 137 -10.79 15.65 -22.57
C VAL A 137 -9.64 15.16 -21.71
N THR A 138 -8.52 14.77 -22.31
CA THR A 138 -7.36 14.22 -21.61
C THR A 138 -6.16 15.13 -21.75
N TYR A 139 -5.60 15.55 -20.62
CA TYR A 139 -4.31 16.24 -20.54
C TYR A 139 -3.24 15.27 -20.13
N ARG A 140 -2.14 15.19 -20.88
CA ARG A 140 -1.02 14.30 -20.58
C ARG A 140 0.27 15.09 -20.47
N PHE A 141 1.07 14.82 -19.44
CA PHE A 141 2.37 15.47 -19.23
C PHE A 141 3.32 14.59 -18.44
N ARG A 142 4.60 14.95 -18.44
CA ARG A 142 5.62 14.37 -17.57
C ARG A 142 5.87 15.30 -16.39
N TRP A 143 5.91 14.75 -15.19
CA TRP A 143 6.35 15.45 -14.00
C TRP A 143 7.66 14.81 -13.53
N THR A 144 8.77 15.51 -13.76
CA THR A 144 10.11 15.01 -13.45
C THR A 144 10.40 15.05 -11.95
N ASN A 145 11.19 14.09 -11.47
CA ASN A 145 11.53 13.93 -10.05
C ASN A 145 10.30 13.90 -9.13
N PHE A 146 9.16 13.43 -9.63
CA PHE A 146 7.91 13.31 -8.88
C PHE A 146 8.05 12.33 -7.71
N SER A 147 8.67 11.18 -7.94
CA SER A 147 8.96 10.17 -6.93
C SER A 147 10.40 10.29 -6.42
N ALA A 148 10.61 10.02 -5.14
CA ALA A 148 11.95 9.90 -4.60
C ALA A 148 12.50 8.52 -4.96
N VAL A 149 13.74 8.46 -5.44
CA VAL A 149 14.40 7.21 -5.83
C VAL A 149 15.63 7.01 -4.94
N ASP A 150 15.69 5.83 -4.30
CA ASP A 150 16.84 5.39 -3.51
C ASP A 150 17.31 4.03 -4.03
N GLY A 151 18.44 4.02 -4.74
CA GLY A 151 18.89 2.84 -5.48
C GLY A 151 17.88 2.47 -6.57
N GLU A 152 17.26 1.30 -6.43
CA GLU A 152 16.18 0.83 -7.33
C GLU A 152 14.79 0.98 -6.70
N THR A 153 14.67 1.50 -5.48
CA THR A 153 13.37 1.70 -4.83
C THR A 153 12.79 3.07 -5.17
N ILE A 154 11.53 3.08 -5.60
CA ILE A 154 10.75 4.27 -5.92
C ILE A 154 9.77 4.53 -4.79
N ARG A 155 9.71 5.77 -4.31
CA ARG A 155 8.77 6.24 -3.29
C ARG A 155 7.96 7.40 -3.85
N ALA A 156 6.69 7.16 -4.12
CA ALA A 156 5.75 8.15 -4.61
C ALA A 156 4.73 8.49 -3.52
N GLY A 157 4.30 9.75 -3.46
CA GLY A 157 3.18 10.18 -2.62
C GLY A 157 3.35 11.55 -1.98
N ASP A 158 4.57 11.89 -1.60
CA ASP A 158 4.92 13.15 -0.93
C ASP A 158 4.61 14.41 -1.75
N ALA A 159 4.72 14.33 -3.09
CA ALA A 159 4.29 15.40 -3.99
C ALA A 159 2.76 15.65 -3.99
N LEU A 160 1.99 14.71 -3.43
CA LEU A 160 0.54 14.77 -3.26
C LEU A 160 0.15 14.85 -1.77
N ALA A 161 1.07 15.32 -0.92
CA ALA A 161 0.80 15.59 0.49
C ALA A 161 -0.39 16.55 0.67
N GLY A 162 -1.39 16.15 1.46
CA GLY A 162 -2.60 16.94 1.69
C GLY A 162 -3.52 17.07 0.47
N PHE A 163 -3.29 16.28 -0.60
CA PHE A 163 -4.19 16.26 -1.76
C PHE A 163 -5.58 15.79 -1.35
N PHE A 164 -6.61 16.49 -1.82
CA PHE A 164 -8.00 16.08 -1.66
C PHE A 164 -8.51 15.54 -2.99
N LEU A 165 -8.95 14.29 -2.98
CA LEU A 165 -9.63 13.66 -4.11
C LEU A 165 -11.15 13.84 -3.92
N GLU A 166 -11.81 14.42 -4.91
CA GLU A 166 -13.24 14.72 -4.88
C GLU A 166 -14.14 13.49 -5.09
N GLU A 167 -15.42 13.61 -4.74
CA GLU A 167 -16.41 12.52 -4.80
C GLU A 167 -16.49 11.82 -6.18
N ASP A 168 -16.51 12.60 -7.27
CA ASP A 168 -16.57 12.05 -8.64
C ASP A 168 -15.19 11.87 -9.29
N SER A 169 -14.14 11.85 -8.47
CA SER A 169 -12.76 11.67 -8.90
C SER A 169 -12.19 10.34 -8.48
N ARG A 170 -11.29 9.79 -9.30
CA ARG A 170 -10.49 8.62 -8.94
C ARG A 170 -9.01 8.82 -9.26
N LEU A 171 -8.16 8.38 -8.35
CA LEU A 171 -6.71 8.34 -8.52
C LEU A 171 -6.28 6.92 -8.83
N VAL A 172 -5.53 6.74 -9.91
CA VAL A 172 -4.95 5.46 -10.33
C VAL A 172 -3.44 5.62 -10.34
N ILE A 173 -2.74 4.85 -9.53
CA ILE A 173 -1.28 4.81 -9.53
C ILE A 173 -0.81 3.46 -10.06
N THR A 174 0.00 3.50 -11.11
CA THR A 174 0.64 2.34 -11.72
C THR A 174 2.15 2.42 -11.56
N TRP A 175 2.77 1.39 -11.00
CA TRP A 175 4.24 1.32 -10.86
C TRP A 175 4.90 0.54 -12.01
N PRO A 176 6.22 0.67 -12.24
CA PRO A 176 6.88 0.12 -13.40
C PRO A 176 6.75 -1.39 -13.55
N GLU A 177 6.89 -1.88 -14.77
CA GLU A 177 7.01 -3.32 -15.02
C GLU A 177 8.25 -3.90 -14.34
N GLY A 178 8.12 -5.13 -13.82
CA GLY A 178 9.18 -5.79 -13.09
C GLY A 178 9.40 -5.25 -11.67
N TYR A 179 8.49 -4.41 -11.15
CA TYR A 179 8.48 -3.94 -9.77
C TYR A 179 7.27 -4.50 -9.02
N ASP A 180 7.44 -4.74 -7.73
CA ASP A 180 6.37 -5.04 -6.77
C ASP A 180 6.24 -3.89 -5.78
N ALA A 181 5.00 -3.60 -5.34
CA ALA A 181 4.75 -2.56 -4.34
C ALA A 181 4.87 -3.13 -2.92
N ASP A 182 5.96 -2.76 -2.24
CA ASP A 182 6.25 -3.06 -0.83
C ASP A 182 5.23 -2.40 0.11
N THR A 183 4.76 -1.19 -0.24
CA THR A 183 3.80 -0.42 0.55
C THR A 183 2.85 0.33 -0.37
N VAL A 184 1.56 0.25 -0.05
CA VAL A 184 0.50 1.05 -0.66
C VAL A 184 -0.41 1.54 0.48
N SER A 185 -0.49 2.85 0.68
CA SER A 185 -1.25 3.47 1.78
C SER A 185 -1.82 4.84 1.37
N PRO A 186 -3.03 5.23 1.79
CA PRO A 186 -4.01 4.45 2.54
C PRO A 186 -4.47 3.22 1.73
N THR A 187 -5.19 2.29 2.37
CA THR A 187 -5.71 1.10 1.69
C THR A 187 -6.49 1.52 0.43
N PRO A 188 -6.11 1.06 -0.77
CA PRO A 188 -6.81 1.39 -2.00
C PRO A 188 -8.14 0.65 -2.10
N ASP A 189 -9.09 1.21 -2.84
CA ASP A 189 -10.40 0.60 -3.13
C ASP A 189 -10.29 -0.59 -4.08
N ASP A 190 -9.38 -0.52 -5.05
CA ASP A 190 -9.00 -1.65 -5.91
C ASP A 190 -7.48 -1.76 -6.01
N ARG A 191 -6.96 -2.98 -5.97
CA ARG A 191 -5.54 -3.28 -6.15
C ARG A 191 -5.38 -4.46 -7.10
N ARG A 192 -4.57 -4.24 -8.13
CA ARG A 192 -4.19 -5.24 -9.14
C ARG A 192 -2.67 -5.31 -9.22
N ASP A 193 -2.14 -6.29 -9.95
CA ASP A 193 -0.71 -6.64 -10.06
C ASP A 193 0.23 -5.44 -9.92
N ARG A 194 0.01 -4.38 -10.71
CA ARG A 194 0.84 -3.17 -10.69
C ARG A 194 0.09 -1.85 -10.50
N THR A 195 -1.13 -1.91 -9.99
CA THR A 195 -2.02 -0.74 -9.94
C THR A 195 -2.77 -0.66 -8.62
N ALA A 196 -2.85 0.54 -8.07
CA ALA A 196 -3.70 0.89 -6.94
C ALA A 196 -4.68 1.99 -7.34
N VAL A 197 -5.92 1.86 -6.90
CA VAL A 197 -7.01 2.79 -7.24
C VAL A 197 -7.62 3.31 -5.95
N TRP A 198 -7.77 4.63 -5.86
CA TRP A 198 -8.55 5.30 -4.83
C TRP A 198 -9.73 6.03 -5.48
N GLN A 199 -10.92 5.89 -4.91
CA GLN A 199 -12.11 6.64 -5.26
C GLN A 199 -12.33 7.71 -4.20
N GLY A 200 -12.66 8.92 -4.62
CA GLY A 200 -13.02 9.95 -3.67
C GLY A 200 -14.43 9.76 -3.10
N PRO A 201 -14.83 10.61 -2.14
CA PRO A 201 -14.04 11.69 -1.58
C PRO A 201 -13.02 11.18 -0.54
N ILE A 202 -11.75 11.58 -0.67
CA ILE A 202 -10.71 11.25 0.31
C ILE A 202 -9.70 12.39 0.45
N GLU A 203 -9.43 12.80 1.69
CA GLU A 203 -8.32 13.68 2.04
C GLU A 203 -7.10 12.83 2.35
N PHE A 204 -6.04 12.94 1.54
CA PHE A 204 -4.80 12.27 1.86
C PHE A 204 -4.08 13.01 2.98
N GLY A 205 -3.43 12.25 3.85
CA GLY A 205 -2.67 12.78 4.98
C GLY A 205 -1.45 13.63 4.56
N PRO A 206 -0.64 14.05 5.54
CA PRO A 206 0.52 14.93 5.30
C PRO A 206 1.62 14.29 4.45
N GLU A 207 1.57 12.98 4.24
CA GLU A 207 2.49 12.27 3.36
C GLU A 207 1.90 12.07 1.95
N GLY A 208 0.59 12.19 1.76
CA GLY A 208 -0.09 11.83 0.51
C GLY A 208 -0.31 10.32 0.34
N PRO A 209 -0.86 9.85 -0.79
CA PRO A 209 -0.96 8.42 -1.11
C PRO A 209 0.44 7.83 -1.34
N GLN A 210 0.89 6.98 -0.42
CA GLN A 210 2.18 6.31 -0.48
C GLN A 210 2.15 5.09 -1.40
N VAL A 211 3.04 5.06 -2.38
CA VAL A 211 3.41 3.86 -3.14
C VAL A 211 4.92 3.70 -3.08
N VAL A 212 5.38 2.65 -2.40
CA VAL A 212 6.79 2.26 -2.37
C VAL A 212 6.92 0.99 -3.20
N ALA A 213 7.69 1.07 -4.28
CA ALA A 213 7.89 -0.04 -5.21
C ALA A 213 9.37 -0.31 -5.42
N SER A 214 9.73 -1.60 -5.48
CA SER A 214 11.09 -2.07 -5.69
C SER A 214 11.10 -3.17 -6.77
N PRO A 215 12.23 -3.46 -7.43
CA PRO A 215 12.29 -4.54 -8.41
C PRO A 215 11.80 -5.86 -7.80
N ALA A 216 10.90 -6.51 -8.52
CA ALA A 216 10.36 -7.81 -8.17
C ALA A 216 11.51 -8.79 -8.00
N SER A 217 11.61 -9.37 -6.81
CA SER A 217 12.66 -10.34 -6.50
C SER A 217 12.40 -11.61 -7.31
N SER A 218 13.14 -11.79 -8.41
CA SER A 218 13.10 -13.02 -9.20
C SER A 218 13.92 -14.10 -8.50
N PHE A 219 13.42 -14.60 -7.35
CA PHE A 219 13.96 -15.80 -6.75
C PHE A 219 13.48 -17.00 -7.55
N PRO A 220 14.37 -17.79 -8.19
CA PRO A 220 13.99 -19.07 -8.74
C PRO A 220 13.57 -19.98 -7.57
N THR A 221 12.29 -20.30 -7.48
CA THR A 221 11.69 -21.21 -6.48
C THR A 221 12.38 -22.57 -6.39
N LEU A 222 13.17 -22.94 -7.40
CA LEU A 222 13.97 -24.16 -7.44
C LEU A 222 15.20 -24.16 -6.51
N ALA A 223 15.66 -23.01 -6.01
CA ALA A 223 16.80 -22.96 -5.08
C ALA A 223 16.44 -23.53 -3.69
N VAL A 224 15.18 -23.43 -3.26
CA VAL A 224 14.73 -23.98 -1.96
C VAL A 224 14.63 -25.51 -2.01
N VAL A 225 14.25 -26.09 -3.16
CA VAL A 225 14.19 -27.55 -3.34
C VAL A 225 15.59 -28.16 -3.38
N GLY A 226 16.58 -27.45 -3.95
CA GLY A 226 17.96 -27.90 -4.01
C GLY A 226 18.61 -28.10 -2.63
N VAL A 227 18.37 -27.17 -1.70
CA VAL A 227 18.93 -27.26 -0.33
C VAL A 227 18.23 -28.36 0.49
N ALA A 228 16.91 -28.51 0.36
CA ALA A 228 16.17 -29.58 1.03
C ALA A 228 16.57 -30.98 0.54
N ALA A 229 16.78 -31.16 -0.77
CA ALA A 229 17.21 -32.44 -1.34
C ALA A 229 18.62 -32.85 -0.87
N VAL A 230 19.55 -31.90 -0.76
CA VAL A 230 20.91 -32.17 -0.26
C VAL A 230 20.89 -32.54 1.23
N LEU A 231 20.04 -31.89 2.03
CA LEU A 231 19.89 -32.23 3.46
C LEU A 231 19.28 -33.61 3.67
N VAL A 232 18.27 -34.01 2.87
CA VAL A 232 17.67 -35.36 2.95
C VAL A 232 18.67 -36.44 2.54
N ILE A 233 19.48 -36.21 1.49
CA ILE A 233 20.53 -37.15 1.07
C ILE A 233 21.63 -37.26 2.14
N GLY A 234 22.02 -36.14 2.75
CA GLY A 234 22.99 -36.13 3.85
C GLY A 234 22.53 -36.92 5.08
N VAL A 235 21.27 -36.77 5.48
CA VAL A 235 20.67 -37.50 6.60
C VAL A 235 20.53 -39.00 6.27
N ALA A 236 20.14 -39.36 5.05
CA ALA A 236 20.05 -40.75 4.62
C ALA A 236 21.42 -41.45 4.59
N ALA A 237 22.46 -40.77 4.11
CA ALA A 237 23.83 -41.29 4.11
C ALA A 237 24.39 -41.47 5.54
N GLY A 238 24.11 -40.51 6.44
CA GLY A 238 24.48 -40.60 7.85
C GLY A 238 23.81 -41.77 8.58
N LEU A 239 22.51 -41.98 8.35
CA LEU A 239 21.75 -43.09 8.94
C LEU A 239 22.20 -44.47 8.43
N TRP A 240 22.55 -44.58 7.15
CA TRP A 240 23.06 -45.83 6.57
C TRP A 240 24.43 -46.21 7.16
N TRP A 241 25.33 -45.24 7.30
CA TRP A 241 26.67 -45.48 7.87
C TRP A 241 26.62 -45.82 9.38
N TRP A 242 25.68 -45.25 10.13
CA TRP A 242 25.47 -45.59 11.53
C TRP A 242 24.91 -47.00 11.72
N ARG A 243 24.03 -47.46 10.81
CA ARG A 243 23.53 -48.85 10.82
C ARG A 243 24.62 -49.87 10.50
N ALA A 244 25.47 -49.58 9.52
CA ALA A 244 26.55 -50.48 9.11
C ALA A 244 27.63 -50.70 10.19
N ARG A 245 27.73 -49.81 11.19
CA ARG A 245 28.67 -49.96 12.32
C ARG A 245 28.13 -50.76 13.51
N LYS A 246 26.85 -51.11 13.54
CA LYS A 246 26.24 -51.83 14.69
C LYS A 246 26.21 -53.36 14.56
N GLU A 247 26.78 -53.92 13.49
CA GLU A 247 26.92 -55.37 13.32
C GLU A 247 28.40 -55.79 13.36
N GLN A 248 29.01 -55.73 14.55
CA GLN A 248 30.10 -56.65 14.91
C GLN A 248 29.81 -57.20 16.31
N PRO A 249 29.63 -58.53 16.45
CA PRO A 249 29.29 -59.14 17.72
C PRO A 249 30.51 -59.12 18.66
N ALA A 250 30.19 -58.99 19.95
CA ALA A 250 31.13 -59.07 21.05
C ALA A 250 31.78 -60.46 21.11
N ASP A 251 33.06 -60.49 21.48
CA ASP A 251 33.61 -61.57 22.29
C ASP A 251 34.59 -61.03 23.33
N ALA A 252 34.46 -61.59 24.52
CA ALA A 252 35.05 -61.14 25.78
C ALA A 252 36.52 -61.59 25.94
N THR A 253 37.27 -60.92 26.82
CA THR A 253 37.88 -61.50 28.04
C THR A 253 38.89 -60.54 28.71
N GLY A 254 38.63 -60.19 29.97
CA GLY A 254 39.65 -60.19 31.04
C GLY A 254 40.51 -58.94 31.30
N PRO A 255 41.06 -58.79 32.52
CA PRO A 255 40.85 -57.57 33.34
C PRO A 255 42.16 -56.89 33.81
N THR A 256 42.03 -55.88 34.68
CA THR A 256 42.79 -55.59 35.95
C THR A 256 43.26 -54.12 36.10
N ASP A 257 42.88 -53.56 37.26
CA ASP A 257 43.57 -52.63 38.17
C ASP A 257 43.84 -51.13 37.90
N GLU A 258 43.26 -50.36 38.82
CA GLU A 258 43.85 -49.37 39.74
C GLU A 258 44.57 -48.08 39.27
N THR A 259 44.20 -47.00 39.98
CA THR A 259 45.07 -45.93 40.53
C THR A 259 44.98 -44.50 39.95
N LEU A 260 44.35 -43.64 40.78
CA LEU A 260 44.68 -42.26 41.26
C LEU A 260 45.04 -41.15 40.24
N ALA A 261 44.23 -40.07 40.20
CA ALA A 261 44.49 -38.72 40.79
C ALA A 261 45.51 -37.88 39.97
N GLU A 262 45.46 -36.58 39.76
CA GLU A 262 44.97 -35.38 40.46
C GLU A 262 45.31 -34.21 39.47
N THR A 263 44.53 -33.16 39.19
CA THR A 263 44.51 -31.85 39.86
C THR A 263 43.88 -30.82 38.89
N GLY A 264 43.06 -29.88 39.41
CA GLY A 264 42.33 -28.83 38.67
C GLY A 264 43.18 -27.60 38.27
N PRO A 265 42.67 -26.34 38.26
CA PRO A 265 41.29 -25.85 38.51
C PRO A 265 40.80 -24.72 37.56
N GLY A 266 39.55 -24.27 37.76
CA GLY A 266 39.01 -22.92 37.41
C GLY A 266 38.40 -22.81 36.00
N ASP A 267 37.16 -22.35 35.78
CA ASP A 267 36.30 -21.51 36.60
C ASP A 267 34.82 -21.76 36.24
N THR A 268 34.06 -21.98 37.31
CA THR A 268 32.63 -21.70 37.59
C THR A 268 31.96 -20.68 36.66
N SER A 269 30.68 -20.73 36.27
CA SER A 269 29.45 -21.05 37.01
C SER A 269 28.30 -20.96 35.98
N GLY A 270 27.20 -21.70 35.99
CA GLY A 270 26.71 -22.73 36.88
C GLY A 270 25.50 -23.37 36.17
N ALA A 271 25.44 -24.69 36.21
CA ALA A 271 24.25 -25.42 35.85
C ALA A 271 23.17 -25.19 36.92
N SER A 272 21.92 -25.09 36.50
CA SER A 272 20.90 -25.88 37.17
C SER A 272 20.02 -26.51 36.10
N LYS A 273 20.23 -27.82 35.97
CA LYS A 273 19.16 -28.74 35.61
C LYS A 273 18.03 -28.57 36.62
N SER A 274 16.81 -28.49 36.13
CA SER A 274 15.69 -29.18 36.75
C SER A 274 14.95 -29.87 35.61
N GLU A 275 15.10 -31.19 35.55
CA GLU A 275 14.13 -32.08 34.90
C GLU A 275 12.89 -32.17 35.83
N PRO A 276 11.91 -33.01 35.53
CA PRO A 276 10.64 -32.75 34.86
C PRO A 276 9.45 -32.78 35.84
N ASP A 277 8.42 -31.96 35.64
CA ASP A 277 7.00 -32.24 35.97
C ASP A 277 6.15 -30.98 35.79
N GLU A 278 5.47 -30.87 34.63
CA GLU A 278 4.27 -30.04 34.42
C GLU A 278 3.41 -30.72 33.32
N GLU A 279 2.80 -31.85 33.64
CA GLU A 279 1.34 -31.99 33.87
C GLU A 279 0.45 -31.83 32.62
N LEU A 280 0.27 -32.96 31.92
CA LEU A 280 -0.92 -33.48 31.20
C LEU A 280 -1.81 -32.59 30.31
N LEU A 281 -1.51 -31.31 30.09
CA LEU A 281 -2.20 -30.44 29.13
C LEU A 281 -1.19 -29.84 28.15
N SER A 282 -1.50 -29.94 26.87
CA SER A 282 -0.68 -29.36 25.81
C SER A 282 -0.65 -27.83 25.92
N ASN A 283 0.34 -27.18 25.28
CA ASN A 283 0.44 -25.72 25.31
C ASN A 283 -0.85 -25.05 24.78
N GLU A 284 -1.47 -25.67 23.78
CA GLU A 284 -2.73 -25.26 23.17
C GLU A 284 -3.89 -25.34 24.19
N GLU A 285 -3.95 -26.41 24.98
CA GLU A 285 -4.97 -26.60 26.02
C GLU A 285 -4.80 -25.63 27.20
N ARG A 286 -3.56 -25.26 27.54
CA ARG A 286 -3.29 -24.22 28.55
C ARG A 286 -3.84 -22.86 28.13
N VAL A 287 -3.65 -22.50 26.85
CA VAL A 287 -4.16 -21.22 26.30
C VAL A 287 -5.69 -21.20 26.25
N LEU A 288 -6.33 -22.31 25.86
CA LEU A 288 -7.79 -22.40 25.83
C LEU A 288 -8.42 -22.34 27.22
N ARG A 289 -7.79 -22.95 28.21
CA ARG A 289 -8.24 -22.85 29.60
C ARG A 289 -8.14 -21.43 30.14
N LEU A 290 -7.05 -20.73 29.84
CA LEU A 290 -6.90 -19.33 30.20
C LEU A 290 -7.98 -18.46 29.53
N LEU A 291 -8.34 -18.78 28.28
CA LEU A 291 -9.39 -18.08 27.54
C LEU A 291 -10.77 -18.27 28.20
N ASP A 292 -11.11 -19.49 28.62
CA ASP A 292 -12.34 -19.81 29.35
C ASP A 292 -12.37 -19.12 30.73
N GLU A 293 -11.25 -19.13 31.47
CA GLU A 293 -11.12 -18.47 32.78
C GLU A 293 -11.23 -16.94 32.69
N GLN A 294 -10.86 -16.32 31.57
CA GLN A 294 -10.92 -14.87 31.33
C GLN A 294 -12.18 -14.40 30.60
N GLY A 295 -13.21 -15.26 30.47
CA GLY A 295 -14.48 -14.89 29.85
C GLY A 295 -14.37 -14.75 28.33
N GLY A 296 -13.73 -15.73 27.70
CA GLY A 296 -13.70 -15.95 26.26
C GLY A 296 -12.77 -15.03 25.48
N ARG A 297 -12.03 -14.12 26.14
CA ARG A 297 -11.10 -13.19 25.48
C ARG A 297 -9.84 -12.94 26.30
N VAL A 298 -8.66 -12.99 25.65
CA VAL A 298 -7.38 -12.68 26.32
C VAL A 298 -6.40 -12.04 25.35
N LYS A 299 -5.56 -11.11 25.83
CA LYS A 299 -4.51 -10.51 25.00
C LYS A 299 -3.35 -11.49 24.78
N GLN A 300 -2.79 -11.51 23.58
CA GLN A 300 -1.65 -12.39 23.27
C GLN A 300 -0.42 -12.09 24.16
N GLN A 301 -0.18 -10.83 24.51
CA GLN A 301 0.89 -10.46 25.44
C GLN A 301 0.64 -10.95 26.88
N GLU A 302 -0.62 -11.05 27.27
CA GLU A 302 -1.03 -11.56 28.58
C GLU A 302 -0.83 -13.07 28.64
N VAL A 303 -1.09 -13.80 27.55
CA VAL A 303 -0.72 -15.23 27.42
C VAL A 303 0.80 -15.43 27.54
N ALA A 304 1.59 -14.57 26.91
CA ALA A 304 3.05 -14.63 27.00
C ALA A 304 3.54 -14.37 28.43
N ALA A 305 2.91 -13.44 29.15
CA ALA A 305 3.24 -13.13 30.54
C ALA A 305 2.81 -14.23 31.52
N GLU A 306 1.60 -14.78 31.37
CA GLU A 306 1.02 -15.77 32.29
C GLU A 306 1.80 -17.09 32.27
N PHE A 307 2.24 -17.53 31.10
CA PHE A 307 2.96 -18.80 30.96
C PHE A 307 4.49 -18.63 30.87
N ASP A 308 5.01 -17.41 31.07
CA ASP A 308 6.42 -17.06 30.89
C ASP A 308 6.95 -17.56 29.53
N TRP A 309 6.19 -17.29 28.47
CA TRP A 309 6.52 -17.69 27.09
C TRP A 309 7.13 -16.54 26.30
N THR A 310 8.07 -16.88 25.41
CA THR A 310 8.59 -15.90 24.45
C THR A 310 7.52 -15.55 23.41
N ASP A 311 7.58 -14.34 22.86
CA ASP A 311 6.67 -13.89 21.79
C ASP A 311 6.60 -14.87 20.61
N ALA A 312 7.73 -15.50 20.28
CA ALA A 312 7.82 -16.51 19.24
C ALA A 312 7.04 -17.79 19.58
N LYS A 313 7.17 -18.30 20.81
CA LYS A 313 6.45 -19.50 21.28
C LYS A 313 4.95 -19.22 21.37
N THR A 314 4.56 -18.06 21.91
CA THR A 314 3.16 -17.64 21.97
C THR A 314 2.56 -17.47 20.58
N SER A 315 3.28 -16.86 19.64
CA SER A 315 2.82 -16.71 18.26
C SER A 315 2.67 -18.05 17.54
N GLN A 316 3.53 -19.03 17.85
CA GLN A 316 3.44 -20.37 17.29
C GLN A 316 2.20 -21.11 17.80
N VAL A 317 1.95 -21.11 19.12
CA VAL A 317 0.78 -21.78 19.72
C VAL A 317 -0.53 -21.13 19.25
N VAL A 318 -0.58 -19.80 19.19
CA VAL A 318 -1.74 -19.06 18.65
C VAL A 318 -1.98 -19.38 17.17
N LYS A 319 -0.91 -19.48 16.37
CA LYS A 319 -1.02 -19.88 14.97
C LYS A 319 -1.63 -21.27 14.83
N THR A 320 -1.18 -22.24 15.62
CA THR A 320 -1.71 -23.60 15.62
C THR A 320 -3.18 -23.62 16.04
N LEU A 321 -3.55 -22.95 17.13
CA LEU A 321 -4.95 -22.86 17.58
C LEU A 321 -5.88 -22.21 16.55
N ARG A 322 -5.40 -21.20 15.82
CA ARG A 322 -6.15 -20.55 14.75
C ARG A 322 -6.30 -21.46 13.52
N GLU A 323 -5.24 -22.17 13.15
CA GLU A 323 -5.28 -23.13 12.03
C GLU A 323 -6.23 -24.29 12.32
N ASP A 324 -6.33 -24.70 13.59
CA ASP A 324 -7.27 -25.71 14.07
C ASP A 324 -8.69 -25.14 14.33
N GLY A 325 -8.92 -23.85 14.09
CA GLY A 325 -10.22 -23.18 14.26
C GLY A 325 -10.69 -23.09 15.71
N ARG A 326 -9.79 -23.19 16.70
CA ARG A 326 -10.12 -23.20 18.13
C ARG A 326 -10.07 -21.81 18.78
N VAL A 327 -9.50 -20.81 18.10
CA VAL A 327 -9.47 -19.40 18.54
C VAL A 327 -9.52 -18.47 17.32
N GLU A 328 -10.15 -17.32 17.49
CA GLU A 328 -10.09 -16.20 16.55
C GLU A 328 -9.14 -15.12 17.06
N VAL A 329 -8.47 -14.42 16.14
CA VAL A 329 -7.49 -13.38 16.50
C VAL A 329 -7.96 -12.04 15.96
N PHE A 330 -8.36 -11.15 16.87
CA PHE A 330 -8.76 -9.79 16.55
C PHE A 330 -7.65 -8.81 16.91
N ARG A 331 -7.46 -7.78 16.08
CA ARG A 331 -6.53 -6.70 16.39
C ARG A 331 -7.26 -5.61 17.16
N LEU A 332 -6.89 -5.38 18.42
CA LEU A 332 -7.38 -4.28 19.23
C LEU A 332 -6.26 -3.26 19.44
N GLY A 333 -6.31 -2.17 18.69
CA GLY A 333 -5.25 -1.16 18.67
C GLY A 333 -3.92 -1.72 18.15
N ARG A 334 -2.91 -1.81 19.04
CA ARG A 334 -1.56 -2.32 18.71
C ARG A 334 -1.34 -3.77 19.17
N GLU A 335 -2.36 -4.42 19.73
CA GLU A 335 -2.26 -5.74 20.34
C GLU A 335 -3.23 -6.72 19.67
N ASN A 336 -2.87 -8.00 19.69
CA ASN A 336 -3.75 -9.07 19.24
C ASN A 336 -4.50 -9.64 20.45
N VAL A 337 -5.80 -9.84 20.29
CA VAL A 337 -6.72 -10.43 21.27
C VAL A 337 -7.21 -11.75 20.70
N LEU A 338 -7.08 -12.82 21.49
CA LEU A 338 -7.61 -14.14 21.20
C LEU A 338 -9.05 -14.19 21.71
N VAL A 339 -9.97 -14.74 20.93
CA VAL A 339 -11.39 -14.88 21.28
C VAL A 339 -11.86 -16.30 20.99
N ASP A 340 -12.75 -16.83 21.83
CA ASP A 340 -13.38 -18.13 21.60
C ASP A 340 -14.40 -18.04 20.44
N PRO A 341 -14.31 -18.89 19.41
CA PRO A 341 -15.21 -18.85 18.25
C PRO A 341 -16.70 -18.99 18.62
N ASP A 342 -17.03 -19.68 19.73
CA ASP A 342 -18.42 -19.87 20.16
C ASP A 342 -19.04 -18.61 20.81
N GLU A 343 -18.22 -17.65 21.28
CA GLU A 343 -18.69 -16.36 21.81
C GLU A 343 -18.73 -15.23 20.77
N SER A 344 -18.12 -15.42 19.59
CA SER A 344 -18.11 -14.41 18.50
C SER A 344 -19.40 -14.35 17.67
N GLU A 345 -20.33 -15.30 17.83
CA GLU A 345 -21.63 -15.32 17.12
C GLU A 345 -22.84 -14.82 17.95
N LEU A 346 -22.62 -14.18 19.10
CA LEU A 346 -23.67 -13.58 19.95
C LEU A 346 -23.64 -12.04 19.95
#